data_AF-A0A1G2YSU4-F1
#
_entry.id   AF-A0A1G2YSU4-F1
#
_cell.length_a   1.000
_cell.length_b   1.000
_cell.length_c   1.000
_cell.angle_alpha   90.00
_cell.angle_beta   90.00
_cell.angle_gamma   90.00
#
_symmetry.space_group_name_H-M   'P 1'
#
loop_
_entity.id
_entity.type
_entity.pdbx_description
1 polymer ?
#
loop_
_entity_poly.entity_id
_entity_poly.type
_entity_poly.pdbx_seq_one_letter_code
_entity_poly.pdbx_strand_id
1 'polypeptide(L)'
;MKYLSKNSDAPQRRICEFSGRKAFTLAEVMTALVILGLICSGVLVVIGRCAASATDTALRMQAFEVARENMEKLLVSEFVEEGTDFGDSEKYPQIKWQTAVETFYEPITSQMWVKAVCTAEYSDSTDKTQTIELTHWLTQVTDEQMNELMGQDEQEQEWLANQILDTIEEAAAYARVDVQTIEQWINDGLITTEEGAFFKRNLDIYKSAGGKPSTDEKNMQISTVEQLLAMVGEQYQSKDKQQQGEVDPVTGLPYKDIDKKDVDEIFNILKERKR
;
A
#
# COMPACT_ATOMS: atom_id res chain seq x y z
N MET A 1 29.64 -1.62 93.84
CA MET A 1 30.15 -2.99 94.02
C MET A 1 30.82 -3.40 92.70
N LYS A 2 32.12 -3.72 92.73
CA LYS A 2 33.03 -4.25 91.67
C LYS A 2 33.31 -3.34 90.45
N TYR A 3 34.42 -2.61 90.42
CA TYR A 3 35.84 -2.96 90.13
C TYR A 3 36.23 -2.82 88.63
N LEU A 4 37.01 -1.76 88.40
CA LEU A 4 38.06 -1.51 87.39
C LEU A 4 38.40 -2.63 86.38
N SER A 5 38.52 -2.26 85.10
CA SER A 5 39.73 -2.57 84.33
C SER A 5 39.94 -1.57 83.18
N LYS A 6 41.04 -0.82 83.28
CA LYS A 6 41.65 0.01 82.24
C LYS A 6 42.31 -0.92 81.24
N ASN A 7 42.11 -0.71 79.94
CA ASN A 7 43.15 -1.00 78.95
C ASN A 7 43.29 0.19 77.99
N SER A 8 44.39 0.92 78.20
CA SER A 8 44.97 1.83 77.23
C SER A 8 45.76 1.01 76.24
N ASP A 9 45.22 0.81 75.04
CA ASP A 9 46.03 0.40 73.90
C ASP A 9 46.27 1.59 72.98
N ALA A 10 47.55 1.89 72.84
CA ALA A 10 48.10 3.02 72.12
C ALA A 10 47.83 2.92 70.60
N PRO A 11 47.75 4.05 69.89
CA PRO A 11 47.71 4.05 68.43
C PRO A 11 49.07 3.63 67.88
N GLN A 12 49.19 2.37 67.42
CA GLN A 12 50.32 1.94 66.59
C GLN A 12 50.24 2.65 65.23
N ARG A 13 50.93 3.79 65.13
CA ARG A 13 51.39 4.34 63.85
C ARG A 13 52.34 3.33 63.22
N ARG A 14 51.86 2.53 62.26
CA ARG A 14 52.75 1.83 61.34
C ARG A 14 53.27 2.83 60.33
N ILE A 15 54.53 3.20 60.56
CA ILE A 15 55.41 3.92 59.66
C ILE A 15 55.52 3.12 58.35
N CYS A 16 55.42 3.82 57.23
CA CYS A 16 55.60 3.30 55.89
C CYS A 16 56.94 2.56 55.78
N GLU A 17 56.92 1.24 55.67
CA GLU A 17 58.02 0.51 55.07
C GLU A 17 58.02 0.81 53.57
N PHE A 18 58.93 1.69 53.17
CA PHE A 18 59.32 1.89 51.79
C PHE A 18 60.05 0.61 51.33
N SER A 19 59.28 -0.41 50.97
CA SER A 19 59.76 -1.60 50.28
C SER A 19 60.53 -1.17 49.04
N GLY A 20 61.77 -1.61 48.92
CA GLY A 20 62.68 -1.24 47.85
C GLY A 20 62.01 -1.37 46.48
N ARG A 21 62.17 -0.34 45.65
CA ARG A 21 61.63 -0.27 44.29
C ARG A 21 62.14 -1.47 43.48
N LYS A 22 61.39 -2.57 43.47
CA LYS A 22 61.54 -3.63 42.48
C LYS A 22 61.07 -3.02 41.17
N ALA A 23 62.01 -2.70 40.28
CA ALA A 23 61.68 -2.33 38.92
C ALA A 23 60.92 -3.50 38.28
N PHE A 24 59.82 -3.21 37.59
CA PHE A 24 59.07 -4.21 36.84
C PHE A 24 60.00 -4.89 35.83
N THR A 25 59.90 -6.21 35.75
CA THR A 25 60.67 -6.94 34.74
C THR A 25 60.08 -6.66 33.35
N LEU A 26 60.92 -6.65 32.31
CA LEU A 26 60.46 -6.45 30.94
C LEU A 26 59.36 -7.46 30.55
N ALA A 27 59.48 -8.70 31.02
CA ALA A 27 58.47 -9.74 30.81
C ALA A 27 57.11 -9.37 31.43
N GLU A 28 57.09 -8.85 32.65
CA GLU A 28 55.86 -8.43 33.34
C GLU A 28 55.17 -7.26 32.63
N VAL A 29 55.94 -6.27 32.15
CA VAL A 29 55.40 -5.16 31.36
C VAL A 29 54.80 -5.67 30.04
N MET A 30 55.47 -6.60 29.36
CA MET A 30 54.93 -7.21 28.14
C MET A 30 53.63 -7.97 28.39
N THR A 31 53.54 -8.76 29.47
CA THR A 31 52.29 -9.46 29.83
C THR A 31 51.17 -8.47 30.15
N ALA A 32 51.44 -7.40 30.89
CA ALA A 32 50.46 -6.36 31.20
C ALA A 32 49.94 -5.66 29.94
N LEU A 33 50.83 -5.35 28.99
CA LEU A 33 50.44 -4.76 27.70
C LEU A 33 49.56 -5.69 26.86
N VAL A 34 49.83 -6.99 26.87
CA VAL A 34 49.00 -7.98 26.17
C VAL A 34 47.59 -8.05 26.79
N ILE A 35 47.50 -8.13 28.12
CA ILE A 35 46.21 -8.15 28.83
C ILE A 35 45.44 -6.85 28.56
N LEU A 36 46.12 -5.70 28.62
CA LEU A 36 45.53 -4.41 28.30
C LEU A 36 45.02 -4.36 26.85
N GLY A 37 45.79 -4.87 25.89
CA GLY A 37 45.38 -4.96 24.50
C GLY A 37 44.10 -5.79 24.30
N LEU A 38 43.98 -6.92 24.99
CA LEU A 38 42.78 -7.76 24.96
C LEU A 38 41.56 -7.05 25.57
N ILE A 39 41.74 -6.35 26.70
CA ILE A 39 40.66 -5.58 27.34
C ILE A 39 40.23 -4.42 26.44
N CYS A 40 41.18 -3.65 25.89
CA CYS A 40 40.90 -2.53 24.98
C CYS A 40 40.16 -3.00 23.73
N SER A 41 40.54 -4.16 23.16
CA SER A 41 39.83 -4.76 22.03
C SER A 41 38.37 -5.08 22.39
N GLY A 42 38.13 -5.66 23.57
CA GLY A 42 36.77 -5.93 24.06
C GLY A 42 35.90 -4.66 24.16
N VAL A 43 36.45 -3.57 24.68
CA VAL A 43 35.73 -2.29 24.80
C VAL A 43 35.39 -1.70 23.43
N LEU A 44 36.32 -1.72 22.47
CA LEU A 44 36.08 -1.21 21.12
C LEU A 44 34.92 -1.94 20.41
N VAL A 45 34.81 -3.26 20.61
CA VAL A 45 33.69 -4.05 20.06
C VAL A 45 32.35 -3.61 20.67
N VAL A 46 32.30 -3.35 21.97
CA VAL A 46 31.08 -2.86 22.63
C VAL A 46 30.68 -1.49 22.09
N ILE A 47 31.63 -0.57 21.94
CA ILE A 47 31.38 0.75 21.36
C ILE A 47 30.82 0.63 19.93
N GLY A 48 31.40 -0.24 19.10
CA GLY A 48 30.90 -0.50 17.75
C GLY A 48 29.45 -1.00 17.74
N ARG A 49 29.11 -1.92 18.65
CA ARG A 49 27.73 -2.43 18.81
C ARG A 49 26.77 -1.34 19.30
N CYS A 50 27.19 -0.50 20.24
CA CYS A 50 26.39 0.63 20.72
C CYS A 50 26.14 1.66 19.61
N ALA A 51 27.16 1.95 18.78
CA ALA A 51 27.02 2.88 17.66
C ALA A 51 26.05 2.35 16.60
N ALA A 52 26.17 1.07 16.21
CA ALA A 52 25.23 0.42 15.29
C ALA A 52 23.79 0.46 15.82
N SER A 53 23.60 0.09 17.10
CA SER A 53 22.29 0.13 17.75
C SER A 53 21.68 1.54 17.82
N ALA A 54 22.50 2.57 18.02
CA ALA A 54 22.03 3.96 18.02
C ALA A 54 21.56 4.39 16.62
N THR A 55 22.31 4.03 15.57
CA THR A 55 21.90 4.27 14.18
C THR A 55 20.60 3.55 13.84
N ASP A 56 20.46 2.28 14.21
CA ASP A 56 19.24 1.50 13.96
C ASP A 56 18.02 2.10 14.68
N THR A 57 18.22 2.59 15.90
CA THR A 57 17.16 3.28 16.66
C THR A 57 16.74 4.59 15.98
N ALA A 58 17.70 5.34 15.44
CA ALA A 58 17.42 6.57 14.71
C ALA A 58 16.63 6.28 13.42
N LEU A 59 17.05 5.29 12.63
CA LEU A 59 16.32 4.87 11.42
C LEU A 59 14.91 4.40 11.73
N ARG A 60 14.73 3.62 12.80
CA ARG A 60 13.41 3.20 13.27
C ARG A 60 12.51 4.39 13.61
N MET A 61 13.06 5.40 14.30
CA MET A 61 12.31 6.62 14.63
C MET A 61 11.92 7.40 13.37
N GLN A 62 12.81 7.49 12.39
CA GLN A 62 12.53 8.13 11.10
C GLN A 62 11.43 7.40 10.33
N ALA A 63 11.48 6.06 10.27
CA ALA A 63 10.45 5.26 9.61
C ALA A 63 9.10 5.41 10.31
N PHE A 64 9.08 5.46 11.65
CA PHE A 64 7.87 5.75 12.41
C PHE A 64 7.34 7.16 12.13
N GLU A 65 8.21 8.16 12.03
CA GLU A 65 7.82 9.54 11.69
C GLU A 65 7.14 9.58 10.30
N VAL A 66 7.69 8.89 9.30
CA VAL A 66 7.09 8.80 7.96
C VAL A 66 5.73 8.10 8.00
N ALA A 67 5.63 6.95 8.66
CA ALA A 67 4.36 6.23 8.78
C ALA A 67 3.30 7.08 9.49
N ARG A 68 3.71 7.84 10.53
CA ARG A 68 2.84 8.76 11.27
C ARG A 68 2.40 9.95 10.41
N GLU A 69 3.31 10.57 9.65
CA GLU A 69 2.99 11.67 8.75
C GLU A 69 1.98 11.25 7.67
N ASN A 70 2.15 10.05 7.10
CA ASN A 70 1.21 9.50 6.13
C ASN A 70 -0.16 9.22 6.77
N MET A 71 -0.17 8.67 7.98
CA MET A 71 -1.42 8.48 8.73
C MET A 71 -2.10 9.82 9.03
N GLU A 72 -1.35 10.85 9.41
CA GLU A 72 -1.90 12.19 9.64
C GLU A 72 -2.48 12.79 8.37
N LYS A 73 -1.81 12.65 7.22
CA LYS A 73 -2.35 13.09 5.93
C LYS A 73 -3.68 12.40 5.61
N LEU A 74 -3.75 11.09 5.83
CA LEU A 74 -4.95 10.30 5.59
C LEU A 74 -6.10 10.74 6.52
N LEU A 75 -5.80 10.93 7.80
CA LEU A 75 -6.79 11.36 8.81
C LEU A 75 -7.29 12.80 8.62
N VAL A 76 -6.52 13.66 7.94
CA VAL A 76 -6.92 15.03 7.60
C VAL A 76 -7.68 15.09 6.28
N SER A 77 -7.58 14.07 5.43
CA SER A 77 -8.33 14.01 4.17
C SER A 77 -9.83 13.95 4.43
N GLU A 78 -10.59 14.76 3.72
CA GLU A 78 -12.07 14.78 3.82
C GLU A 78 -12.70 13.54 3.18
N PHE A 79 -11.98 12.90 2.26
CA PHE A 79 -12.40 11.69 1.56
C PHE A 79 -11.32 10.63 1.68
N VAL A 80 -11.75 9.40 1.95
CA VAL A 80 -10.87 8.23 2.03
C VAL A 80 -11.43 7.20 1.07
N GLU A 81 -10.65 6.87 0.05
CA GLU A 81 -10.95 5.81 -0.92
C GLU A 81 -10.22 4.53 -0.53
N GLU A 82 -10.83 3.39 -0.81
CA GLU A 82 -10.16 2.09 -0.69
C GLU A 82 -9.04 2.03 -1.74
N GLY A 83 -7.83 1.69 -1.30
CA GLY A 83 -6.68 1.75 -2.18
C GLY A 83 -5.36 1.56 -1.47
N THR A 84 -4.32 1.36 -2.27
CA THR A 84 -2.93 1.28 -1.81
C THR A 84 -2.10 2.33 -2.52
N ASP A 85 -1.52 3.24 -1.75
CA ASP A 85 -0.56 4.24 -2.20
C ASP A 85 0.85 3.84 -1.76
N PHE A 86 1.86 4.20 -2.55
CA PHE A 86 3.25 3.87 -2.30
C PHE A 86 4.17 5.01 -2.75
N GLY A 87 5.27 5.19 -2.03
CA GLY A 87 6.25 6.19 -2.41
C GLY A 87 7.53 6.13 -1.60
N ASP A 88 8.45 7.02 -1.96
CA ASP A 88 9.67 7.27 -1.20
C ASP A 88 9.44 8.48 -0.28
N SER A 89 10.08 8.49 0.89
CA SER A 89 10.02 9.66 1.77
C SER A 89 10.87 10.80 1.20
N GLU A 90 10.26 11.98 1.01
CA GLU A 90 10.99 13.19 0.58
C GLU A 90 12.06 13.61 1.61
N LYS A 91 11.77 13.40 2.89
CA LYS A 91 12.64 13.76 4.01
C LYS A 91 13.75 12.73 4.24
N TYR A 92 13.46 11.45 3.99
CA TYR A 92 14.36 10.33 4.19
C TYR A 92 14.36 9.39 2.98
N PRO A 93 15.16 9.68 1.93
CA PRO A 93 15.13 8.92 0.66
C PRO A 93 15.41 7.42 0.77
N GLN A 94 16.04 7.00 1.87
CA GLN A 94 16.31 5.59 2.19
C GLN A 94 15.09 4.84 2.77
N ILE A 95 13.97 5.52 3.01
CA ILE A 95 12.76 4.96 3.60
C ILE A 95 11.66 4.95 2.55
N LYS A 96 11.14 3.76 2.29
CA LYS A 96 9.96 3.55 1.45
C LYS A 96 8.73 3.46 2.32
N TRP A 97 7.61 3.94 1.83
CA TRP A 97 6.35 3.88 2.56
C TRP A 97 5.24 3.35 1.67
N GLN A 98 4.24 2.77 2.31
CA GLN A 98 3.01 2.32 1.69
C GLN A 98 1.85 2.65 2.63
N THR A 99 0.75 3.11 2.07
CA THR A 99 -0.47 3.43 2.81
C THR A 99 -1.60 2.63 2.18
N ALA A 100 -2.20 1.72 2.92
CA ALA A 100 -3.32 0.91 2.47
C ALA A 100 -4.57 1.26 3.29
N VAL A 101 -5.67 1.54 2.60
CA VAL A 101 -7.00 1.63 3.20
C VAL A 101 -7.72 0.35 2.84
N GLU A 102 -8.15 -0.39 3.85
CA GLU A 102 -8.83 -1.68 3.67
C GLU A 102 -10.15 -1.69 4.44
N THR A 103 -11.18 -2.26 3.82
CA THR A 103 -12.41 -2.64 4.52
C THR A 103 -12.19 -3.96 5.28
N PHE A 104 -12.68 -4.02 6.51
CA PHE A 104 -12.58 -5.20 7.38
C PHE A 104 -13.95 -5.54 7.96
N TYR A 105 -14.36 -6.78 7.80
CA TYR A 105 -15.60 -7.29 8.37
C TYR A 105 -15.37 -7.87 9.77
N GLU A 106 -15.98 -7.27 10.79
CA GLU A 106 -15.86 -7.76 12.16
C GLU A 106 -16.78 -8.98 12.38
N PRO A 107 -16.22 -10.17 12.69
CA PRO A 107 -16.99 -11.42 12.72
C PRO A 107 -17.98 -11.55 13.89
N ILE A 108 -17.86 -10.71 14.93
CA ILE A 108 -18.69 -10.78 16.14
C ILE A 108 -19.91 -9.87 16.04
N THR A 109 -19.71 -8.65 15.53
CA THR A 109 -20.76 -7.63 15.43
C THR A 109 -21.41 -7.60 14.05
N SER A 110 -20.82 -8.30 13.06
CA SER A 110 -21.21 -8.26 11.66
C SER A 110 -21.16 -6.84 11.06
N GLN A 111 -20.34 -5.97 11.63
CA GLN A 111 -20.15 -4.59 11.19
C GLN A 111 -18.89 -4.47 10.34
N MET A 112 -19.00 -3.70 9.26
CA MET A 112 -17.89 -3.40 8.37
C MET A 112 -17.18 -2.13 8.85
N TRP A 113 -15.85 -2.20 8.95
CA TRP A 113 -14.99 -1.13 9.42
C TRP A 113 -13.98 -0.79 8.35
N VAL A 114 -13.64 0.49 8.21
CA VAL A 114 -12.50 0.91 7.40
C VAL A 114 -11.29 1.07 8.31
N LYS A 115 -10.20 0.38 8.00
CA LYS A 115 -8.91 0.56 8.66
C LYS A 115 -7.90 1.14 7.66
N ALA A 116 -7.06 2.05 8.14
CA ALA A 116 -5.86 2.48 7.45
C ALA A 116 -4.64 1.77 8.04
N VAL A 117 -3.78 1.28 7.16
CA VAL A 117 -2.49 0.67 7.48
C VAL A 117 -1.40 1.48 6.79
N CYS A 118 -0.61 2.22 7.55
CA CYS A 118 0.56 2.92 7.05
C CYS A 118 1.81 2.11 7.40
N THR A 119 2.55 1.66 6.39
CA THR A 119 3.81 0.95 6.53
C THR A 119 4.98 1.81 6.09
N ALA A 120 6.12 1.67 6.78
CA ALA A 120 7.38 2.26 6.40
C ALA A 120 8.50 1.23 6.52
N GLU A 121 9.30 1.11 5.47
CA GLU A 121 10.38 0.13 5.31
C GLU A 121 11.74 0.82 5.34
N TYR A 122 12.68 0.24 6.08
CA TYR A 122 14.07 0.72 6.15
C TYR A 122 15.05 -0.45 6.27
N SER A 123 16.29 -0.27 5.78
CA SER A 123 17.38 -1.23 5.96
C SER A 123 18.17 -0.92 7.23
N ASP A 124 18.37 -1.92 8.08
CA ASP A 124 19.19 -1.78 9.30
C ASP A 124 20.70 -1.84 9.03
N SER A 125 21.51 -1.65 10.08
CA SER A 125 22.98 -1.74 10.01
C SER A 125 23.52 -3.11 9.58
N THR A 126 22.66 -4.13 9.53
CA THR A 126 22.96 -5.48 9.02
C THR A 126 22.39 -5.75 7.63
N ASP A 127 21.90 -4.71 6.95
CA ASP A 127 21.27 -4.75 5.62
C ASP A 127 20.02 -5.63 5.56
N LYS A 128 19.31 -5.75 6.69
CA LYS A 128 18.01 -6.41 6.73
C LYS A 128 16.91 -5.36 6.66
N THR A 129 15.95 -5.60 5.78
CA THR A 129 14.73 -4.79 5.71
C THR A 129 13.89 -5.02 6.95
N GLN A 130 13.57 -3.94 7.64
CA GLN A 130 12.64 -3.88 8.75
C GLN A 130 11.45 -3.03 8.32
N THR A 131 10.25 -3.47 8.73
CA THR A 131 9.00 -2.76 8.41
C THR A 131 8.33 -2.32 9.70
N ILE A 132 7.89 -1.08 9.74
CA ILE A 132 7.04 -0.55 10.81
C ILE A 132 5.65 -0.39 10.25
N GLU A 133 4.67 -0.96 10.94
CA GLU A 133 3.26 -0.86 10.58
C GLU A 133 2.52 -0.05 11.65
N LEU A 134 1.73 0.91 11.19
CA LEU A 134 0.81 1.68 12.01
C LEU A 134 -0.61 1.45 11.50
N THR A 135 -1.45 0.85 12.34
CA THR A 135 -2.85 0.54 12.02
C THR A 135 -3.78 1.50 12.77
N HIS A 136 -4.75 2.09 12.07
CA HIS A 136 -5.78 2.92 12.67
C HIS A 136 -7.18 2.59 12.14
N TRP A 137 -8.16 2.56 13.03
CA TRP A 137 -9.57 2.37 12.67
C TRP A 137 -10.18 3.73 12.37
N LEU A 138 -10.62 3.95 11.14
CA LEU A 138 -11.11 5.24 10.69
C LEU A 138 -12.57 5.44 11.09
N THR A 139 -13.44 4.59 10.56
CA THR A 139 -14.88 4.69 10.76
C THR A 139 -15.56 3.34 10.57
N GLN A 140 -16.72 3.20 11.19
CA GLN A 140 -17.68 2.18 10.82
C GLN A 140 -18.31 2.58 9.48
N VAL A 141 -18.43 1.63 8.55
CA VAL A 141 -19.16 1.83 7.30
C VAL A 141 -20.65 1.80 7.63
N THR A 142 -21.38 2.85 7.25
CA THR A 142 -22.85 2.88 7.41
C THR A 142 -23.53 2.07 6.32
N ASP A 143 -24.74 1.57 6.59
CA ASP A 143 -25.50 0.77 5.61
C ASP A 143 -25.75 1.53 4.28
N GLU A 144 -25.82 2.86 4.32
CA GLU A 144 -25.97 3.71 3.13
C GLU A 144 -24.69 3.75 2.28
N GLN A 145 -23.51 3.88 2.91
CA GLN A 145 -22.22 3.83 2.22
C GLN A 145 -21.89 2.42 1.71
N MET A 146 -22.36 1.39 2.44
CA MET A 146 -22.29 0.01 2.00
C MET A 146 -23.13 -0.21 0.73
N ASN A 147 -24.32 0.38 0.64
CA ASN A 147 -25.14 0.31 -0.58
C ASN A 147 -24.54 1.10 -1.75
N GLU A 148 -23.72 2.12 -1.50
CA GLU A 148 -23.02 2.86 -2.56
C GLU A 148 -21.80 2.08 -3.08
N LEU A 149 -21.05 1.42 -2.19
CA LEU A 149 -19.98 0.48 -2.54
C LEU A 149 -20.53 -0.77 -3.25
N MET A 150 -21.59 -1.38 -2.71
CA MET A 150 -22.27 -2.51 -3.34
C MET A 150 -23.07 -2.10 -4.58
N GLY A 151 -23.49 -0.84 -4.69
CA GLY A 151 -24.20 -0.34 -5.86
C GLY A 151 -23.30 -0.21 -7.09
N GLN A 152 -21.99 -0.03 -6.90
CA GLN A 152 -21.01 -0.17 -7.97
C GLN A 152 -20.89 -1.63 -8.41
N ASP A 153 -20.82 -2.58 -7.47
CA ASP A 153 -20.82 -4.01 -7.78
C ASP A 153 -22.11 -4.48 -8.44
N GLU A 154 -23.28 -4.00 -8.02
CA GLU A 154 -24.57 -4.34 -8.63
C GLU A 154 -24.69 -3.74 -10.04
N GLN A 155 -24.25 -2.49 -10.25
CA GLN A 155 -24.23 -1.89 -11.60
C GLN A 155 -23.24 -2.59 -12.52
N GLU A 156 -22.06 -2.98 -12.01
CA GLU A 156 -21.08 -3.75 -12.77
C GLU A 156 -21.58 -5.15 -13.07
N GLN A 157 -22.22 -5.83 -12.10
CA GLN A 157 -22.83 -7.14 -12.30
C GLN A 157 -24.02 -7.09 -13.26
N GLU A 158 -24.91 -6.10 -13.14
CA GLU A 158 -26.00 -5.88 -14.09
C GLU A 158 -25.46 -5.54 -15.49
N TRP A 159 -24.38 -4.76 -15.56
CA TRP A 159 -23.73 -4.45 -16.82
C TRP A 159 -23.09 -5.68 -17.45
N LEU A 160 -22.38 -6.50 -16.67
CA LEU A 160 -21.79 -7.77 -17.09
C LEU A 160 -22.84 -8.78 -17.52
N ALA A 161 -23.91 -8.94 -16.73
CA ALA A 161 -25.07 -9.75 -17.07
C ALA A 161 -25.72 -9.28 -18.37
N ASN A 162 -25.74 -7.95 -18.62
CA ASN A 162 -26.19 -7.41 -19.89
C ASN A 162 -25.20 -7.64 -21.05
N GLN A 163 -23.94 -8.00 -20.83
CA GLN A 163 -22.99 -8.30 -21.91
C GLN A 163 -22.89 -9.79 -22.26
N ILE A 164 -23.42 -10.66 -21.40
CA ILE A 164 -23.43 -12.11 -21.54
C ILE A 164 -24.84 -12.57 -21.89
N LEU A 165 -24.97 -13.55 -22.77
CA LEU A 165 -26.24 -14.16 -23.16
C LEU A 165 -26.15 -15.65 -22.84
N ASP A 166 -27.05 -16.15 -22.01
CA ASP A 166 -26.91 -17.50 -21.44
C ASP A 166 -27.30 -18.60 -22.42
N THR A 167 -28.12 -18.26 -23.42
CA THR A 167 -28.70 -19.23 -24.35
C THR A 167 -28.42 -18.90 -25.81
N ILE A 168 -28.43 -19.94 -26.64
CA ILE A 168 -28.23 -19.79 -28.09
C ILE A 168 -29.40 -19.02 -28.75
N GLU A 169 -30.61 -19.14 -28.19
CA GLU A 169 -31.78 -18.41 -28.61
C GLU A 169 -31.63 -16.91 -28.37
N GLU A 170 -31.09 -16.50 -27.21
CA GLU A 170 -30.79 -15.10 -26.90
C GLU A 170 -29.70 -14.55 -27.79
N ALA A 171 -28.64 -15.32 -28.04
CA ALA A 171 -27.58 -14.97 -28.97
C ALA A 171 -28.11 -14.74 -30.40
N ALA A 172 -28.96 -15.65 -30.88
CA ALA A 172 -29.62 -15.55 -32.18
C ALA A 172 -30.53 -14.31 -32.25
N ALA A 173 -31.32 -14.06 -31.20
CA ALA A 173 -32.18 -12.89 -31.09
C ALA A 173 -31.39 -11.57 -31.11
N TYR A 174 -30.27 -11.50 -30.39
CA TYR A 174 -29.38 -10.34 -30.36
C TYR A 174 -28.74 -10.07 -31.74
N ALA A 175 -28.20 -11.12 -32.36
CA ALA A 175 -27.57 -11.03 -33.67
C ALA A 175 -28.59 -10.85 -34.83
N ARG A 176 -29.88 -11.07 -34.57
CA ARG A 176 -30.98 -11.11 -35.55
C ARG A 176 -30.76 -12.14 -36.65
N VAL A 177 -30.25 -13.30 -36.25
CA VAL A 177 -30.05 -14.46 -37.11
C VAL A 177 -30.82 -15.65 -36.54
N ASP A 178 -30.92 -16.73 -37.29
CA ASP A 178 -31.50 -17.97 -36.78
C ASP A 178 -30.48 -18.75 -35.92
N VAL A 179 -30.99 -19.68 -35.10
CA VAL A 179 -30.17 -20.51 -34.21
C VAL A 179 -29.16 -21.36 -34.98
N GLN A 180 -29.50 -21.85 -36.18
CA GLN A 180 -28.60 -22.68 -36.99
C GLN A 180 -27.40 -21.87 -37.49
N THR A 181 -27.60 -20.58 -37.78
CA THR A 181 -26.52 -19.65 -38.10
C THR A 181 -25.56 -19.46 -36.93
N ILE A 182 -26.06 -19.39 -35.69
CA ILE A 182 -25.19 -19.33 -34.49
C ILE A 182 -24.44 -20.65 -34.29
N GLU A 183 -25.10 -21.80 -34.44
CA GLU A 183 -24.43 -23.12 -34.41
C GLU A 183 -23.32 -23.21 -35.46
N GLN A 184 -23.55 -22.68 -36.66
CA GLN A 184 -22.54 -22.60 -37.68
C GLN A 184 -21.36 -21.71 -37.25
N TRP A 185 -21.62 -20.56 -36.60
CA TRP A 185 -20.56 -19.69 -36.09
C TRP A 185 -19.72 -20.37 -35.01
N ILE A 186 -20.34 -21.15 -34.12
CA ILE A 186 -19.63 -21.98 -33.12
C ILE A 186 -18.68 -22.95 -33.83
N ASN A 187 -19.17 -23.66 -34.87
CA ASN A 187 -18.34 -24.56 -35.66
C ASN A 187 -17.23 -23.83 -36.43
N ASP A 188 -17.48 -22.58 -36.83
CA ASP A 188 -16.51 -21.71 -37.51
C ASP A 188 -15.56 -20.98 -36.54
N GLY A 189 -15.63 -21.26 -35.23
CA GLY A 189 -14.68 -20.79 -34.20
C GLY A 189 -15.14 -19.61 -33.35
N LEU A 190 -16.45 -19.42 -33.19
CA LEU A 190 -17.02 -18.49 -32.21
C LEU A 190 -16.75 -19.04 -30.80
N ILE A 191 -16.11 -18.24 -29.96
CA ILE A 191 -15.75 -18.62 -28.59
C ILE A 191 -16.94 -18.35 -27.66
N THR A 192 -17.33 -19.39 -26.91
CA THR A 192 -18.31 -19.35 -25.81
C THR A 192 -17.61 -19.52 -24.46
N THR A 193 -18.30 -19.21 -23.35
CA THR A 193 -17.80 -19.52 -22.01
C THR A 193 -17.81 -21.03 -21.75
N GLU A 194 -17.17 -21.47 -20.67
CA GLU A 194 -17.19 -22.87 -20.21
C GLU A 194 -18.61 -23.39 -19.93
N GLU A 195 -19.52 -22.48 -19.58
CA GLU A 195 -20.93 -22.76 -19.30
C GLU A 195 -21.81 -22.70 -20.55
N GLY A 196 -21.23 -22.38 -21.73
CA GLY A 196 -21.95 -22.29 -23.00
C GLY A 196 -22.63 -20.96 -23.27
N ALA A 197 -22.35 -19.92 -22.47
CA ALA A 197 -22.86 -18.57 -22.68
C ALA A 197 -22.07 -17.82 -23.76
N PHE A 198 -22.70 -16.79 -24.34
CA PHE A 198 -22.20 -16.01 -25.45
C PHE A 198 -21.89 -14.58 -25.03
N PHE A 199 -20.71 -14.09 -25.40
CA PHE A 199 -20.39 -12.67 -25.26
C PHE A 199 -20.97 -11.88 -26.44
N LYS A 200 -21.73 -10.81 -26.15
CA LYS A 200 -22.29 -9.90 -27.19
C LYS A 200 -21.21 -9.39 -28.15
N ARG A 201 -20.03 -9.09 -27.62
CA ARG A 201 -18.86 -8.64 -28.41
C ARG A 201 -18.43 -9.67 -29.46
N ASN A 202 -18.34 -10.95 -29.09
CA ASN A 202 -17.94 -12.01 -30.02
C ASN A 202 -19.00 -12.17 -31.12
N LEU A 203 -20.28 -12.08 -30.76
CA LEU A 203 -21.39 -12.08 -31.72
C LEU A 203 -21.33 -10.88 -32.67
N ASP A 204 -20.97 -9.69 -32.17
CA ASP A 204 -20.84 -8.49 -33.00
C ASP A 204 -19.71 -8.61 -34.03
N ILE A 205 -18.59 -9.27 -33.69
CA ILE A 205 -17.50 -9.57 -34.63
C ILE A 205 -18.01 -10.45 -35.79
N TYR A 206 -18.72 -11.53 -35.47
CA TYR A 206 -19.28 -12.41 -36.48
C TYR A 206 -20.37 -11.71 -37.30
N LYS A 207 -21.21 -10.90 -36.66
CA LYS A 207 -22.25 -10.12 -37.32
C LYS A 207 -21.67 -9.09 -38.29
N SER A 208 -20.62 -8.35 -37.90
CA SER A 208 -19.96 -7.37 -38.77
C SER A 208 -19.25 -8.02 -39.94
N ALA A 209 -18.69 -9.21 -39.74
CA ALA A 209 -17.99 -9.98 -40.76
C ALA A 209 -18.90 -10.90 -41.61
N GLY A 210 -20.22 -10.81 -41.45
CA GLY A 210 -21.17 -11.64 -42.21
C GLY A 210 -21.03 -13.14 -41.93
N GLY A 211 -20.66 -13.49 -40.70
CA GLY A 211 -20.48 -14.86 -40.21
C GLY A 211 -19.11 -15.47 -40.49
N LYS A 212 -18.19 -14.74 -41.16
CA LYS A 212 -16.85 -15.23 -41.48
C LYS A 212 -15.78 -14.21 -41.11
N PRO A 213 -15.49 -14.03 -39.80
CA PRO A 213 -14.43 -13.15 -39.37
C PRO A 213 -13.07 -13.64 -39.86
N SER A 214 -12.21 -12.69 -40.20
CA SER A 214 -10.80 -12.91 -40.50
C SER A 214 -10.04 -13.42 -39.27
N THR A 215 -8.84 -13.95 -39.47
CA THR A 215 -8.00 -14.44 -38.37
C THR A 215 -7.73 -13.35 -37.33
N ASP A 216 -7.52 -12.11 -37.78
CA ASP A 216 -7.25 -10.97 -36.90
C ASP A 216 -8.49 -10.62 -36.06
N GLU A 217 -9.68 -10.64 -36.67
CA GLU A 217 -10.95 -10.43 -35.96
C GLU A 217 -11.25 -11.56 -34.98
N LYS A 218 -10.91 -12.81 -35.31
CA LYS A 218 -11.07 -13.94 -34.39
C LYS A 218 -10.18 -13.82 -33.16
N ASN A 219 -9.00 -13.22 -33.29
CA ASN A 219 -8.10 -12.95 -32.16
C ASN A 219 -8.60 -11.82 -31.23
N MET A 220 -9.59 -11.02 -31.67
CA MET A 220 -10.24 -10.00 -30.85
C MET A 220 -11.42 -10.54 -30.02
N GLN A 221 -11.73 -11.84 -30.16
CA GLN A 221 -12.73 -12.50 -29.33
C GLN A 221 -12.23 -12.62 -27.90
N ILE A 222 -13.17 -12.49 -26.96
CA ILE A 222 -12.92 -12.66 -25.53
C ILE A 222 -13.41 -14.03 -25.08
N SER A 223 -12.63 -14.70 -24.23
CA SER A 223 -12.97 -16.01 -23.69
C SER A 223 -13.38 -15.95 -22.22
N THR A 224 -13.01 -14.89 -21.50
CA THR A 224 -13.27 -14.75 -20.06
C THR A 224 -13.89 -13.39 -19.73
N VAL A 225 -14.62 -13.36 -18.61
CA VAL A 225 -15.18 -12.13 -18.03
C VAL A 225 -14.07 -11.14 -17.65
N GLU A 226 -12.93 -11.64 -17.17
CA GLU A 226 -11.75 -10.83 -16.85
C GLU A 226 -11.20 -10.08 -18.07
N GLN A 227 -11.17 -10.71 -19.26
CA GLN A 227 -10.75 -10.06 -20.50
C GLN A 227 -11.75 -8.98 -20.93
N LEU A 228 -13.05 -9.20 -20.72
CA LEU A 228 -14.08 -8.19 -20.97
C LEU A 228 -13.88 -6.97 -20.07
N LEU A 229 -13.62 -7.18 -18.77
CA LEU A 229 -13.37 -6.12 -17.80
C LEU A 229 -12.09 -5.35 -18.09
N ALA A 230 -10.98 -6.05 -18.39
CA ALA A 230 -9.71 -5.40 -18.74
C ALA A 230 -9.86 -4.46 -19.94
N MET A 231 -10.63 -4.87 -20.95
CA MET A 231 -10.86 -4.08 -22.15
C MET A 231 -11.74 -2.84 -21.92
N VAL A 232 -12.71 -2.96 -21.01
CA VAL A 232 -13.56 -1.84 -20.59
C VAL A 232 -12.77 -0.85 -19.76
N GLY A 233 -11.92 -1.32 -18.84
CA GLY A 233 -10.99 -0.50 -18.06
C GLY A 233 -10.08 0.35 -18.95
N GLU A 234 -9.55 -0.22 -20.03
CA GLU A 234 -8.77 0.54 -21.03
C GLU A 234 -9.62 1.57 -21.80
N GLN A 235 -10.91 1.28 -22.04
CA GLN A 235 -11.82 2.19 -22.74
C GLN A 235 -12.22 3.39 -21.86
N TYR A 236 -12.32 3.21 -20.54
CA TYR A 236 -12.51 4.32 -19.59
C TYR A 236 -11.26 5.20 -19.45
N GLN A 237 -10.06 4.61 -19.34
CA GLN A 237 -8.81 5.38 -19.35
C GLN A 237 -8.59 6.16 -20.66
N SER A 238 -9.14 5.68 -21.77
CA SER A 238 -9.09 6.37 -23.06
C SER A 238 -10.12 7.50 -23.18
N LYS A 239 -11.29 7.37 -22.52
CA LYS A 239 -12.31 8.44 -22.45
C LYS A 239 -11.88 9.61 -21.58
N ASP A 240 -11.13 9.38 -20.50
CA ASP A 240 -10.48 10.45 -19.71
C ASP A 240 -9.44 11.24 -20.51
N LYS A 241 -8.92 10.68 -21.61
CA LYS A 241 -8.06 11.41 -22.56
C LYS A 241 -8.85 12.14 -23.65
N GLN A 242 -10.10 11.78 -23.93
CA GLN A 242 -10.95 12.46 -24.92
C GLN A 242 -11.86 13.55 -24.32
N GLN A 243 -12.28 13.44 -23.06
CA GLN A 243 -12.99 14.53 -22.35
C GLN A 243 -12.09 15.74 -22.03
N GLN A 244 -10.79 15.62 -22.32
CA GLN A 244 -9.78 16.67 -22.19
C GLN A 244 -9.99 17.92 -23.06
N GLY A 245 -10.96 17.91 -23.98
CA GLY A 245 -11.31 19.04 -24.83
C GLY A 245 -12.79 19.41 -24.84
N GLU A 246 -13.63 18.71 -24.05
CA GLU A 246 -15.06 19.01 -23.98
C GLU A 246 -15.30 20.10 -22.93
N VAL A 247 -16.07 21.11 -23.31
CA VAL A 247 -16.39 22.26 -22.47
C VAL A 247 -17.66 21.94 -21.71
N ASP A 248 -17.63 22.03 -20.39
CA ASP A 248 -18.81 21.79 -19.55
C ASP A 248 -19.94 22.77 -19.96
N PRO A 249 -21.12 22.28 -20.35
CA PRO A 249 -22.22 23.15 -20.79
C PRO A 249 -22.71 24.09 -19.69
N VAL A 250 -22.48 23.77 -18.42
CA VAL A 250 -22.93 24.56 -17.28
C VAL A 250 -21.96 25.72 -16.99
N THR A 251 -20.67 25.43 -16.81
CA THR A 251 -19.64 26.43 -16.49
C THR A 251 -19.05 27.12 -17.71
N GLY A 252 -19.11 26.50 -18.89
CA GLY A 252 -18.48 27.01 -20.12
C GLY A 252 -16.95 26.89 -20.11
N LEU A 253 -16.38 26.12 -19.18
CA LEU A 253 -14.95 25.87 -19.06
C LEU A 253 -14.59 24.44 -19.50
N PRO A 254 -13.36 24.21 -19.99
CA PRO A 254 -12.86 22.86 -20.19
C PRO A 254 -12.81 22.12 -18.85
N TYR A 255 -13.22 20.84 -18.80
CA TYR A 255 -13.21 20.06 -17.56
C TYR A 255 -11.84 20.08 -16.83
N LYS A 256 -10.73 20.15 -17.58
CA LYS A 256 -9.35 20.29 -17.04
C LYS A 256 -9.10 21.53 -16.18
N ASP A 257 -9.83 22.60 -16.45
CA ASP A 257 -9.69 23.86 -15.74
C ASP A 257 -10.68 23.93 -14.56
N ILE A 258 -11.66 23.04 -14.51
CA ILE A 258 -12.60 22.90 -13.38
C ILE A 258 -11.88 22.22 -12.21
N ASP A 259 -11.15 21.12 -12.46
CA ASP A 259 -10.41 20.38 -11.41
C ASP A 259 -9.30 21.19 -10.75
N LYS A 260 -8.88 22.30 -11.38
CA LYS A 260 -7.83 23.20 -10.87
C LYS A 260 -8.39 24.42 -10.16
N LYS A 261 -9.70 24.60 -10.16
CA LYS A 261 -10.36 25.75 -9.54
C LYS A 261 -11.00 25.35 -8.22
N ASP A 262 -10.89 26.24 -7.27
CA ASP A 262 -11.56 26.09 -5.99
C ASP A 262 -13.09 26.21 -6.20
N VAL A 263 -13.86 25.53 -5.36
CA VAL A 263 -15.33 25.46 -5.43
C VAL A 263 -15.94 26.88 -5.41
N ASP A 264 -15.33 27.78 -4.65
CA ASP A 264 -15.73 29.20 -4.56
C ASP A 264 -15.55 29.94 -5.90
N GLU A 265 -14.53 29.59 -6.68
CA GLU A 265 -14.25 30.20 -7.98
C GLU A 265 -15.27 29.72 -9.03
N ILE A 266 -15.60 28.43 -9.01
CA ILE A 266 -16.64 27.82 -9.85
C ILE A 266 -18.01 28.44 -9.54
N PHE A 267 -18.33 28.62 -8.25
CA PHE A 267 -19.60 29.21 -7.83
C PHE A 267 -19.77 30.66 -8.27
N ASN A 268 -18.68 31.44 -8.27
CA ASN A 268 -18.70 32.82 -8.76
C ASN A 268 -18.93 32.90 -10.28
N ILE A 269 -18.33 31.99 -11.06
CA ILE A 269 -18.57 31.90 -12.52
C ILE A 269 -20.04 31.59 -12.82
N LEU A 270 -20.64 30.67 -12.07
CA LEU A 270 -22.07 30.34 -12.21
C LEU A 270 -22.98 31.51 -11.83
N LYS A 271 -22.57 32.34 -10.87
CA LYS A 271 -23.33 33.51 -10.40
C LYS A 271 -23.28 34.68 -11.38
N GLU A 272 -22.14 34.91 -12.04
CA GLU A 272 -22.00 35.93 -13.07
C GLU A 272 -22.81 35.61 -14.33
N ARG A 273 -22.92 34.32 -14.70
CA ARG A 273 -23.64 33.88 -15.90
C ARG A 273 -25.16 33.86 -15.75
N LYS A 274 -25.66 33.87 -14.51
CA LYS A 274 -27.10 33.94 -14.18
C LYS A 274 -27.66 35.37 -14.12
N ARG A 275 -26.82 36.37 -14.41
CA ARG A 275 -27.18 37.80 -14.42
C ARG A 275 -27.41 38.30 -15.85
#